data_AF-A0A920QCD9-F1
#
_entry.id   AF-A0A920QCD9-F1
#
_cell.length_a   1.000
_cell.length_b   1.000
_cell.length_c   1.000
_cell.angle_alpha   90.00
_cell.angle_beta   90.00
_cell.angle_gamma   90.00
#
_symmetry.space_group_name_H-M   'P 1'
#
loop_
_entity.id
_entity.type
_entity.pdbx_description
1 polymer ?
#
loop_
_entity_poly.entity_id
_entity_poly.type
_entity_poly.pdbx_seq_one_letter_code
_entity_poly.pdbx_strand_id
1 'polypeptide(L)'
;MVRCGCSRTRTATAGFDRSTIYAGDLAWPTAIVCYDGGVFIGATPDILFLKDTDGDQKADERRVIFTGIGDGVNRLNMQSLMNSFRWGHDNRIHGTASGTPGKVRVVGKPERGTVSFRRGDFSFDPRVPDFRLESGGAQQGWISMLLDGSLSAATATTFSR
;
A
#
# COMPACT_ATOMS: atom_id res chain seq x y z
N MET A 1 8.91 -1.11 11.02
CA MET A 1 8.20 -1.79 12.12
C MET A 1 6.76 -1.34 12.13
N VAL A 2 5.79 -2.25 12.09
CA VAL A 2 4.36 -1.93 12.17
C VAL A 2 3.84 -2.25 13.58
N ARG A 3 3.10 -1.31 14.16
CA ARG A 3 2.44 -1.48 15.46
C ARG A 3 0.93 -1.50 15.30
N CYS A 4 0.28 -2.51 15.88
CA CYS A 4 -1.17 -2.57 16.00
C CYS A 4 -1.58 -2.05 17.38
N GLY A 5 -2.60 -1.19 17.42
CA GLY A 5 -3.14 -0.63 18.65
C GLY A 5 -4.58 -1.06 18.88
N CYS A 6 -4.92 -1.46 20.11
CA CYS A 6 -6.28 -1.79 20.52
C CYS A 6 -6.76 -0.70 21.48
N SER A 7 -7.73 0.13 21.07
CA SER A 7 -8.33 1.13 21.94
C SER A 7 -9.45 0.49 22.75
N ARG A 8 -9.18 0.19 24.02
CA ARG A 8 -10.19 -0.29 24.96
C ARG A 8 -10.52 0.83 25.96
N THR A 9 -11.24 1.85 25.51
CA THR A 9 -11.66 2.94 26.40
C THR A 9 -13.09 3.38 26.12
N ARG A 10 -13.95 3.24 27.14
CA ARG A 10 -15.40 3.56 27.12
C ARG A 10 -15.68 5.04 27.44
N THR A 11 -14.76 5.92 27.07
CA THR A 11 -14.82 7.37 27.34
C THR A 11 -14.17 8.11 26.17
N ALA A 12 -14.82 9.20 25.75
CA ALA A 12 -14.64 9.88 24.47
C ALA A 12 -13.34 10.71 24.35
N THR A 13 -12.20 10.14 24.70
CA THR A 13 -10.88 10.67 24.37
C THR A 13 -10.08 9.55 23.72
N ALA A 14 -9.80 9.71 22.42
CA ALA A 14 -9.11 8.73 21.59
C ALA A 14 -7.64 8.57 22.02
N GLY A 15 -7.40 7.78 23.06
CA GLY A 15 -6.08 7.30 23.47
C GLY A 15 -5.90 5.85 23.06
N PHE A 16 -4.81 5.53 22.36
CA PHE A 16 -4.38 4.15 22.19
C PHE A 16 -3.68 3.71 23.48
N ASP A 17 -4.25 2.72 24.17
CA ASP A 17 -3.81 2.30 25.50
C ASP A 17 -2.67 1.25 25.44
N ARG A 18 -2.55 0.54 24.31
CA ARG A 18 -1.53 -0.48 24.09
C ARG A 18 -1.13 -0.55 22.62
N SER A 19 0.17 -0.61 22.34
CA SER A 19 0.73 -0.87 21.01
C SER A 19 1.57 -2.13 21.03
N THR A 20 1.23 -3.11 20.20
CA THR A 20 2.00 -4.35 20.03
C THR A 20 2.75 -4.33 18.71
N ILE A 21 3.92 -4.96 18.67
CA ILE A 21 4.72 -5.12 17.45
C ILE A 21 4.05 -6.21 16.61
N TYR A 22 3.39 -5.82 15.52
CA TYR A 22 2.74 -6.78 14.64
C TYR A 22 3.74 -7.43 13.67
N ALA A 23 4.67 -6.63 13.14
CA ALA A 23 5.73 -7.10 12.27
C ALA A 23 7.01 -6.24 12.34
N GLY A 24 8.14 -6.92 12.53
CA GLY A 24 9.50 -6.38 12.44
C GLY A 24 10.11 -6.52 11.04
N ASP A 25 11.34 -6.01 10.86
CA ASP A 25 12.17 -6.25 9.67
C ASP A 25 11.48 -5.98 8.32
N LEU A 26 10.85 -4.80 8.24
CA LEU A 26 10.27 -4.26 7.03
C LEU A 26 11.20 -3.18 6.49
N ALA A 27 11.70 -3.38 5.28
CA ALA A 27 12.45 -2.37 4.55
C ALA A 27 11.48 -1.26 4.11
N TRP A 28 11.44 -0.17 4.87
CA TRP A 28 10.68 1.04 4.55
C TRP A 28 9.16 0.82 4.37
N PRO A 29 8.42 0.49 5.45
CA PRO A 29 6.97 0.39 5.37
C PRO A 29 6.36 1.79 5.18
N THR A 30 5.67 2.00 4.08
CA THR A 30 5.13 3.31 3.67
C THR A 30 3.61 3.32 3.53
N ALA A 31 2.96 2.16 3.44
CA ALA A 31 1.51 2.04 3.41
C ALA A 31 1.05 0.76 4.13
N ILE A 32 -0.17 0.80 4.68
CA ILE A 32 -0.82 -0.36 5.31
C ILE A 32 -2.33 -0.35 5.04
N VAL A 33 -2.92 -1.52 4.82
CA VAL A 33 -4.39 -1.68 4.70
C VAL A 33 -4.82 -3.08 5.18
N CYS A 34 -5.96 -3.17 5.86
CA CYS A 34 -6.47 -4.43 6.37
C CYS A 34 -7.22 -5.23 5.29
N TYR A 35 -7.05 -6.55 5.29
CA TYR A 35 -7.74 -7.48 4.41
C TYR A 35 -7.78 -8.90 4.99
N ASP A 36 -8.96 -9.54 5.00
CA ASP A 36 -9.18 -10.97 5.32
C ASP A 36 -8.46 -11.48 6.59
N GLY A 37 -8.56 -10.71 7.68
CA GLY A 37 -7.91 -11.04 8.95
C GLY A 37 -6.40 -10.81 9.00
N GLY A 38 -5.82 -10.23 7.93
CA GLY A 38 -4.44 -9.77 7.87
C GLY A 38 -4.32 -8.32 7.42
N VAL A 39 -3.12 -7.93 7.04
CA VAL A 39 -2.79 -6.60 6.53
C VAL A 39 -1.86 -6.69 5.32
N PHE A 40 -2.13 -5.86 4.33
CA PHE A 40 -1.16 -5.56 3.28
C PHE A 40 -0.27 -4.42 3.72
N ILE A 41 1.03 -4.55 3.47
CA ILE A 41 2.03 -3.54 3.75
C ILE A 41 2.78 -3.23 2.45
N GLY A 42 2.80 -1.95 2.07
CA GLY A 42 3.67 -1.44 1.02
C GLY A 42 5.05 -1.18 1.61
N ALA A 43 6.05 -1.92 1.13
CA ALA A 43 7.43 -1.85 1.57
C ALA A 43 8.35 -1.91 0.35
N THR A 44 8.61 -0.76 -0.28
CA THR A 44 9.31 -0.67 -1.58
C THR A 44 10.63 -1.45 -1.56
N PRO A 45 10.86 -2.40 -2.49
CA PRO A 45 10.16 -2.62 -3.77
C PRO A 45 8.95 -3.58 -3.75
N ASP A 46 8.54 -4.06 -2.58
CA ASP A 46 7.60 -5.15 -2.39
C ASP A 46 6.26 -4.69 -1.79
N ILE A 47 5.20 -5.45 -2.08
CA ILE A 47 3.92 -5.41 -1.38
C ILE A 47 3.74 -6.75 -0.67
N LEU A 48 3.66 -6.70 0.65
CA LEU A 48 3.61 -7.85 1.53
C LEU A 48 2.19 -8.04 2.04
N PHE A 49 1.74 -9.28 2.15
CA PHE A 49 0.58 -9.67 2.95
C PHE A 49 1.07 -10.36 4.22
N LEU A 50 0.66 -9.81 5.36
CA LEU A 50 0.95 -10.33 6.68
C LEU A 50 -0.34 -10.76 7.35
N LYS A 51 -0.35 -11.95 7.98
CA LYS A 51 -1.52 -12.45 8.70
C LYS A 51 -1.12 -13.10 10.01
N ASP A 52 -1.93 -12.86 11.02
CA ASP A 52 -1.88 -13.49 12.34
C ASP A 52 -2.87 -14.65 12.31
N THR A 53 -2.40 -15.85 12.67
CA THR A 53 -3.19 -17.08 12.62
C THR A 53 -3.54 -17.62 14.00
N ASP A 54 -2.78 -17.27 15.02
CA ASP A 54 -2.93 -17.79 16.39
C ASP A 54 -3.50 -16.76 17.39
N GLY A 55 -3.65 -15.50 16.96
CA GLY A 55 -4.21 -14.40 17.75
C GLY A 55 -3.23 -13.79 18.75
N ASP A 56 -1.92 -14.04 18.61
CA ASP A 56 -0.88 -13.49 19.50
C ASP A 56 -0.51 -12.02 19.22
N GLN A 57 -1.17 -11.41 18.22
CA GLN A 57 -0.94 -10.04 17.73
C GLN A 57 0.40 -9.86 17.00
N LYS A 58 0.96 -10.94 16.46
CA LYS A 58 2.10 -10.94 15.55
C LYS A 58 1.72 -11.65 14.25
N ALA A 59 2.38 -11.24 13.17
CA ALA A 59 2.20 -11.89 11.89
C ALA A 59 2.99 -13.21 11.84
N ASP A 60 2.28 -14.34 11.79
CA ASP A 60 2.83 -15.67 11.53
C ASP A 60 3.13 -15.88 10.05
N GLU A 61 2.21 -15.42 9.20
CA GLU A 61 2.32 -15.55 7.76
C GLU A 61 2.90 -14.28 7.15
N ARG A 62 3.96 -14.41 6.35
CA ARG A 62 4.53 -13.32 5.55
C ARG A 62 4.66 -13.76 4.10
N ARG A 63 3.92 -13.09 3.22
CA ARG A 63 3.91 -13.40 1.79
C ARG A 63 4.18 -12.16 0.96
N VAL A 64 5.16 -12.23 0.06
CA VAL A 64 5.33 -11.20 -0.97
C VAL A 64 4.28 -11.47 -2.05
N ILE A 65 3.43 -10.49 -2.33
CA ILE A 65 2.36 -10.62 -3.33
C ILE A 65 2.78 -9.95 -4.64
N PHE A 66 3.32 -8.73 -4.53
CA PHE A 66 3.86 -8.00 -5.67
C PHE A 66 5.28 -7.55 -5.37
N THR A 67 6.11 -7.49 -6.40
CA THR A 67 7.49 -7.01 -6.31
C THR A 67 7.86 -6.25 -7.57
N GLY A 68 8.82 -5.32 -7.46
CA GLY A 68 9.39 -4.60 -8.59
C GLY A 68 8.96 -3.13 -8.70
N ILE A 69 8.34 -2.57 -7.66
CA ILE A 69 8.12 -1.12 -7.58
C ILE A 69 9.47 -0.46 -7.30
N GLY A 70 9.93 0.45 -8.17
CA GLY A 70 11.27 1.02 -8.07
C GLY A 70 12.37 0.19 -8.71
N ASP A 71 12.03 -0.91 -9.38
CA ASP A 71 12.99 -1.74 -10.11
C ASP A 71 13.66 -0.94 -11.25
N GLY A 72 15.00 -0.96 -11.29
CA GLY A 72 15.79 -0.19 -12.25
C GLY A 72 16.15 1.25 -11.85
N VAL A 73 15.83 1.69 -10.62
CA VAL A 73 16.23 3.00 -10.09
C VAL A 73 17.42 2.86 -9.15
N ASN A 74 18.58 3.44 -9.50
CA ASN A 74 19.80 3.38 -8.69
C ASN A 74 19.71 4.10 -7.34
N ARG A 75 18.80 5.06 -7.21
CA ARG A 75 18.50 5.77 -5.95
C ARG A 75 16.99 5.97 -5.82
N LEU A 76 16.34 5.15 -5.01
CA LEU A 76 14.95 5.38 -4.63
C LEU A 76 14.88 6.69 -3.85
N ASN A 77 14.04 7.62 -4.31
CA ASN A 77 13.75 8.82 -3.55
C ASN A 77 12.76 8.45 -2.44
N MET A 78 13.19 8.60 -1.19
CA MET A 78 12.34 8.31 -0.02
C MET A 78 11.05 9.15 -0.01
N GLN A 79 11.06 10.34 -0.63
CA GLN A 79 9.89 11.19 -0.78
C GLN A 79 8.92 10.74 -1.89
N SER A 80 9.34 9.78 -2.73
CA SER A 80 8.54 9.25 -3.84
C SER A 80 8.30 7.74 -3.76
N LEU A 81 8.39 7.16 -2.56
CA LEU A 81 8.05 5.75 -2.37
C LEU A 81 6.54 5.52 -2.54
N MET A 82 6.18 4.27 -2.81
CA MET A 82 4.76 3.90 -2.88
C MET A 82 4.08 4.24 -1.55
N ASN A 83 2.86 4.77 -1.58
CA ASN A 83 2.17 5.16 -0.35
C ASN A 83 0.65 5.06 -0.49
N SER A 84 -0.05 5.45 0.58
CA SER A 84 -1.48 5.77 0.57
C SER A 84 -2.41 4.64 0.12
N PHE A 85 -2.26 3.43 0.66
CA PHE A 85 -3.19 2.33 0.38
C PHE A 85 -4.61 2.65 0.88
N ARG A 86 -5.59 2.53 -0.01
CA ARG A 86 -7.01 2.80 0.26
C ARG A 86 -7.91 1.81 -0.46
N TRP A 87 -8.99 1.43 0.19
CA TRP A 87 -10.05 0.68 -0.48
C TRP A 87 -10.85 1.58 -1.41
N GLY A 88 -11.01 1.15 -2.66
CA GLY A 88 -11.97 1.70 -3.60
C GLY A 88 -13.31 0.98 -3.51
N HIS A 89 -14.37 1.64 -4.00
CA HIS A 89 -15.71 1.02 -4.12
C HIS A 89 -15.76 -0.13 -5.12
N ASP A 90 -14.74 -0.27 -5.96
CA ASP A 90 -14.54 -1.39 -6.89
C ASP A 90 -14.01 -2.66 -6.21
N ASN A 91 -13.92 -2.67 -4.87
CA ASN A 91 -13.31 -3.73 -4.06
C ASN A 91 -11.83 -3.97 -4.41
N ARG A 92 -11.14 -2.94 -4.89
CA ARG A 92 -9.70 -2.97 -5.14
C ARG A 92 -9.00 -2.04 -4.17
N ILE A 93 -7.74 -2.34 -3.90
CA ILE A 93 -6.88 -1.49 -3.09
C ILE A 93 -6.10 -0.60 -4.03
N HIS A 94 -6.29 0.69 -3.89
CA HIS A 94 -5.62 1.72 -4.66
C HIS A 94 -4.41 2.22 -3.87
N GLY A 95 -3.31 2.44 -4.56
CA GLY A 95 -2.07 2.94 -4.00
C GLY A 95 -1.39 3.88 -4.99
N THR A 96 -0.60 4.80 -4.45
CA THR A 96 0.13 5.76 -5.25
C THR A 96 1.59 5.35 -5.33
N ALA A 97 2.16 5.27 -6.54
CA ALA A 97 3.59 5.01 -6.71
C ALA A 97 4.44 6.29 -6.65
N SER A 98 3.82 7.47 -6.48
CA SER A 98 4.49 8.77 -6.31
C SER A 98 5.50 9.10 -7.43
N GLY A 99 5.21 8.63 -8.65
CA GLY A 99 6.08 8.81 -9.81
C GLY A 99 7.33 7.92 -9.84
N THR A 100 7.46 6.96 -8.91
CA THR A 100 8.50 5.92 -8.96
C THR A 100 8.19 4.94 -10.09
N PRO A 101 9.10 4.77 -11.06
CA PRO A 101 8.93 3.76 -12.10
C PRO A 101 9.09 2.36 -11.50
N GLY A 102 8.48 1.36 -12.12
CA GLY A 102 8.60 0.00 -11.66
C GLY A 102 8.22 -1.01 -12.72
N LYS A 103 8.70 -2.23 -12.55
CA LYS A 103 8.34 -3.42 -13.32
C LYS A 103 7.70 -4.41 -12.36
N VAL A 104 6.39 -4.23 -12.13
CA VAL A 104 5.66 -5.01 -11.13
C VAL A 104 5.28 -6.37 -11.69
N ARG A 105 5.55 -7.40 -10.91
CA ARG A 105 5.11 -8.77 -11.18
C ARG A 105 4.47 -9.38 -9.95
N VAL A 106 3.53 -10.29 -10.20
CA VAL A 106 2.91 -11.11 -9.16
C VAL A 106 3.86 -12.24 -8.79
N VAL A 107 4.20 -12.34 -7.51
CA VAL A 107 5.10 -13.40 -7.04
C VAL A 107 4.37 -14.75 -7.11
N GLY A 108 5.02 -15.74 -7.73
CA GLY A 108 4.46 -17.10 -7.88
C GLY A 108 3.50 -17.28 -9.06
N LYS A 109 3.25 -16.23 -9.86
CA LYS A 109 2.38 -16.27 -11.05
C LYS A 109 3.02 -15.61 -12.28
N PRO A 110 4.06 -16.21 -12.88
CA PRO A 110 4.75 -15.63 -14.04
C PRO A 110 3.84 -15.49 -15.28
N GLU A 111 2.77 -16.28 -15.39
CA GLU A 111 1.79 -16.23 -16.48
C GLU A 111 1.00 -14.91 -16.54
N ARG A 112 0.94 -14.17 -15.43
CA ARG A 112 0.29 -12.84 -15.35
C ARG A 112 1.12 -11.74 -16.03
N GLY A 113 2.35 -12.04 -16.43
CA GLY A 113 3.24 -11.09 -17.06
C GLY A 113 3.79 -10.03 -16.10
N THR A 114 4.49 -9.05 -16.66
CA THR A 114 5.07 -7.92 -15.93
C THR A 114 4.40 -6.64 -16.37
N VAL A 115 3.94 -5.85 -15.40
CA VAL A 115 3.36 -4.53 -15.63
C VAL A 115 4.44 -3.48 -15.41
N SER A 116 4.93 -2.89 -16.51
CA SER A 116 5.89 -1.79 -16.43
C SER A 116 5.20 -0.44 -16.46
N PHE A 117 5.55 0.44 -15.53
CA PHE A 117 5.09 1.82 -15.53
C PHE A 117 6.22 2.77 -15.18
N ARG A 118 6.15 4.00 -15.70
CA ARG A 118 7.13 5.04 -15.42
C ARG A 118 6.62 6.05 -14.41
N ARG A 119 5.34 6.40 -14.52
CA ARG A 119 4.56 7.24 -13.62
C ARG A 119 3.12 6.72 -13.68
N GLY A 120 2.50 6.54 -12.53
CA GLY A 120 1.22 5.88 -12.44
C GLY A 120 0.83 5.70 -10.98
N ASP A 121 -0.45 5.86 -10.70
CA ASP A 121 -1.06 5.21 -9.55
C ASP A 121 -1.41 3.77 -9.95
N PHE A 122 -1.66 2.92 -8.96
CA PHE A 122 -1.99 1.53 -9.21
C PHE A 122 -3.13 1.08 -8.32
N SER A 123 -3.85 0.08 -8.80
CA SER A 123 -4.86 -0.62 -8.02
C SER A 123 -4.58 -2.11 -8.09
N PHE A 124 -4.85 -2.83 -7.01
CA PHE A 124 -4.75 -4.28 -7.01
C PHE A 124 -5.95 -4.94 -6.36
N ASP A 125 -6.39 -6.05 -6.94
CA ASP A 125 -7.39 -6.92 -6.33
C ASP A 125 -6.70 -7.87 -5.33
N PRO A 126 -7.04 -7.85 -4.03
CA PRO A 126 -6.42 -8.72 -3.04
C PRO A 126 -6.85 -10.20 -3.10
N ARG A 127 -7.95 -10.53 -3.79
CA ARG A 127 -8.43 -11.92 -3.99
C ARG A 127 -7.74 -12.61 -5.16
N VAL A 128 -7.65 -11.91 -6.29
CA VAL A 128 -7.20 -12.48 -7.58
C VAL A 128 -5.80 -11.94 -7.97
N PRO A 129 -4.94 -11.63 -6.96
CA PRO A 129 -3.81 -10.69 -7.01
C PRO A 129 -3.57 -10.05 -8.38
N ASP A 130 -4.52 -9.19 -8.77
CA ASP A 130 -4.54 -8.60 -10.10
C ASP A 130 -4.06 -7.16 -10.03
N PHE A 131 -2.92 -6.86 -10.64
CA PHE A 131 -2.30 -5.54 -10.60
C PHE A 131 -2.67 -4.74 -11.84
N ARG A 132 -3.21 -3.53 -11.64
CA ARG A 132 -3.63 -2.63 -12.71
C ARG A 132 -3.00 -1.26 -12.52
N LEU A 133 -2.63 -0.66 -13.65
CA LEU A 133 -2.24 0.74 -13.69
C LEU A 133 -3.48 1.62 -13.75
N GLU A 134 -3.53 2.59 -12.85
CA GLU A 134 -4.53 3.64 -12.87
C GLU A 134 -3.93 4.91 -13.46
N SER A 135 -4.81 5.69 -14.11
CA SER A 135 -4.42 7.01 -14.62
C SER A 135 -4.32 7.97 -13.44
N GLY A 136 -3.09 8.26 -13.03
CA GLY A 136 -2.79 9.10 -11.88
C GLY A 136 -1.28 9.23 -11.71
N GLY A 137 -0.82 10.34 -11.16
CA GLY A 137 0.61 10.64 -11.03
C GLY A 137 0.91 11.53 -9.84
N ALA A 138 0.01 11.52 -8.85
CA ALA A 138 0.19 12.35 -7.66
C ALA A 138 1.41 11.86 -6.87
N GLN A 139 2.22 12.81 -6.41
CA GLN A 139 3.39 12.53 -5.57
C GLN A 139 2.98 12.19 -4.13
N GLN A 140 1.91 12.83 -3.67
CA GLN A 140 1.14 12.48 -2.49
C GLN A 140 -0.24 13.09 -2.69
N GLY A 141 -1.30 12.32 -2.51
CA GLY A 141 -2.64 12.84 -2.79
C GLY A 141 -3.69 11.84 -2.38
N TRP A 142 -4.64 12.34 -1.60
CA TRP A 142 -5.85 11.59 -1.28
C TRP A 142 -6.49 11.18 -2.60
N ILE A 143 -6.72 9.88 -2.77
CA ILE A 143 -7.61 9.38 -3.83
C ILE A 143 -9.01 9.83 -3.41
N SER A 144 -9.38 11.02 -3.84
CA SER A 144 -10.75 11.52 -3.75
C SER A 144 -11.55 10.77 -4.80
N MET A 145 -12.26 9.74 -4.39
CA MET A 145 -13.30 9.16 -5.21
C MET A 145 -14.37 10.24 -5.42
N LEU A 146 -14.45 10.78 -6.63
CA LEU A 146 -15.58 11.64 -7.00
C LEU A 146 -16.83 10.77 -7.00
N LEU A 147 -17.97 11.34 -6.57
CA LEU A 147 -19.27 10.66 -6.43
C LEU A 147 -19.79 10.07 -7.76
N ASP A 148 -19.12 10.34 -8.88
CA ASP A 148 -19.41 9.83 -10.22
C ASP A 148 -18.60 8.57 -10.60
N GLY A 149 -17.76 8.04 -9.69
CA GLY A 149 -16.95 6.86 -9.98
C GLY A 149 -15.65 7.15 -10.75
N SER A 150 -15.33 8.42 -11.02
CA SER A 150 -14.06 8.80 -11.62
C SER A 150 -12.97 9.04 -10.54
N LEU A 151 -11.78 8.48 -10.77
CA LEU A 151 -10.61 8.68 -9.91
C LEU A 151 -9.89 9.96 -10.36
N SER A 152 -9.81 10.97 -9.50
CA SER A 152 -8.97 12.15 -9.71
C SER A 152 -7.88 12.22 -8.65
N ALA A 153 -6.62 12.16 -9.10
CA ALA A 153 -5.46 12.34 -8.25
C ALA A 153 -5.17 13.84 -8.05
N ALA A 154 -5.63 14.42 -6.93
CA ALA A 154 -5.36 15.81 -6.61
C ALA A 154 -3.88 15.99 -6.24
N THR A 155 -3.09 16.61 -7.13
CA THR A 155 -1.71 17.01 -6.86
C THR A 155 -1.73 18.35 -6.12
N ALA A 156 -1.29 18.37 -4.85
CA ALA A 156 -1.04 19.62 -4.14
C ALA A 156 0.25 20.26 -4.68
N THR A 157 0.13 21.10 -5.71
CA THR A 157 1.20 21.99 -6.14
C THR A 157 1.36 23.08 -5.09
N THR A 158 2.39 23.00 -4.25
CA THR A 158 2.80 24.09 -3.37
C THR A 158 3.17 25.30 -4.23
N PHE A 159 2.32 26.32 -4.24
CA PHE A 159 2.65 27.63 -4.78
C PHE A 159 3.67 28.28 -3.82
N SER A 160 4.94 28.32 -4.22
CA SER A 160 5.86 29.31 -3.67
C SER A 160 5.49 30.66 -4.26
N ARG A 161 5.34 31.67 -3.38
CA ARG A 161 5.40 33.08 -3.79
C ARG A 161 6.74 33.41 -4.44
#